data_AF-A0A963W695-F1
#
_entry.id   AF-A0A963W695-F1
#
_cell.length_a   1.000
_cell.length_b   1.000
_cell.length_c   1.000
_cell.angle_alpha   90.00
_cell.angle_beta   90.00
_cell.angle_gamma   90.00
#
_symmetry.space_group_name_H-M   'P 1'
#
loop_
_entity.id
_entity.type
_entity.pdbx_description
1 polymer ?
#
loop_
_entity_poly.entity_id
_entity_poly.type
_entity_poly.pdbx_seq_one_letter_code
_entity_poly.pdbx_strand_id
1 'polypeptide(L)'
;MKPSFQGIQNLLLNGMNETEKARGLSDIPRGFPLVPRYEHLGIRRRPHGNYAIFYRRDAKRIIVIHILHGARDYEAMLFPVD
;
A
#
# COMPACT_ATOMS: atom_id res chain seq x y z
N MET A 1 -6.65 -11.56 -21.06
CA MET A 1 -5.51 -10.82 -21.65
C MET A 1 -4.26 -11.20 -20.86
N LYS A 2 -3.26 -11.83 -21.47
CA LYS A 2 -2.02 -12.22 -20.76
C LYS A 2 -1.11 -10.98 -20.64
N PRO A 3 -0.56 -10.65 -19.46
CA PRO A 3 0.32 -9.51 -19.33
C PRO A 3 1.58 -9.71 -20.20
N SER A 4 2.05 -8.64 -20.85
CA SER A 4 3.28 -8.66 -21.64
C SER A 4 4.49 -8.94 -20.75
N PHE A 5 5.59 -9.45 -21.32
CA PHE A 5 6.84 -9.68 -20.57
C PHE A 5 7.31 -8.41 -19.86
N GLN A 6 7.19 -7.24 -20.52
CA GLN A 6 7.45 -5.93 -19.91
C GLN A 6 6.49 -5.62 -18.76
N GLY A 7 5.20 -5.96 -18.90
CA GLY A 7 4.21 -5.79 -17.83
C GLY A 7 4.50 -6.67 -16.62
N ILE A 8 4.97 -7.90 -16.84
CA ILE A 8 5.42 -8.82 -15.80
C ILE A 8 6.70 -8.30 -15.14
N GLN A 9 7.67 -7.82 -15.93
CA GLN A 9 8.96 -7.34 -15.42
C GLN A 9 8.80 -6.05 -14.59
N ASN A 10 7.94 -5.12 -15.02
CA ASN A 10 7.60 -3.92 -14.26
C ASN A 10 6.86 -4.28 -12.95
N LEU A 11 5.94 -5.25 -12.99
CA LEU A 11 5.24 -5.71 -11.79
C LEU A 11 6.21 -6.36 -10.78
N LEU A 12 7.15 -7.18 -11.25
CA LEU A 12 8.14 -7.86 -10.41
C LEU A 12 9.16 -6.88 -9.81
N LEU A 13 9.70 -5.96 -10.60
CA LEU A 13 10.67 -4.95 -10.13
C LEU A 13 10.04 -3.96 -9.14
N ASN A 14 8.82 -3.51 -9.43
CA ASN A 14 8.12 -2.61 -8.52
C ASN A 14 7.70 -3.33 -7.24
N GLY A 15 7.19 -4.56 -7.31
CA GLY A 15 6.86 -5.33 -6.10
C GLY A 15 8.05 -5.51 -5.14
N MET A 16 9.26 -5.62 -5.68
CA MET A 16 10.49 -5.71 -4.90
C MET A 16 10.80 -4.40 -4.14
N ASN A 17 10.66 -3.24 -4.80
CA ASN A 17 10.91 -1.93 -4.16
C ASN A 17 9.87 -1.63 -3.05
N GLU A 18 8.61 -2.03 -3.23
CA GLU A 18 7.55 -1.79 -2.26
C GLU A 18 7.76 -2.63 -1.01
N THR A 19 8.28 -3.85 -1.19
CA THR A 19 8.63 -4.74 -0.07
C THR A 19 9.76 -4.14 0.77
N GLU A 20 10.78 -3.56 0.14
CA GLU A 20 11.86 -2.85 0.86
C GLU A 20 11.33 -1.63 1.60
N LYS A 21 10.46 -0.83 0.97
CA LYS A 21 9.81 0.29 1.64
C LYS A 21 8.97 -0.19 2.83
N ALA A 22 8.22 -1.27 2.68
CA ALA A 22 7.42 -1.83 3.77
C ALA A 22 8.28 -2.27 4.96
N ARG A 23 9.48 -2.82 4.74
CA ARG A 23 10.40 -3.21 5.83
C ARG A 23 10.81 -2.02 6.70
N GLY A 24 11.10 -0.87 6.09
CA GLY A 24 11.47 0.37 6.81
C GLY A 24 10.34 0.98 7.64
N LEU A 25 9.11 0.48 7.55
CA LEU A 25 8.00 0.96 8.39
C LEU A 25 8.18 0.63 9.88
N SER A 26 8.99 -0.39 10.20
CA SER A 26 9.30 -0.75 11.59
C SER A 26 10.08 0.36 12.33
N ASP A 27 10.88 1.13 11.59
CA ASP A 27 11.66 2.25 12.14
C ASP A 27 10.78 3.49 12.38
N ILE A 28 9.73 3.65 11.58
CA ILE A 28 8.80 4.79 11.62
C ILE A 28 7.33 4.34 11.67
N PRO A 29 6.92 3.59 12.71
CA PRO A 29 5.62 2.92 12.76
C PRO A 29 4.42 3.87 12.74
N ARG A 30 4.63 5.16 13.08
CA ARG A 30 3.61 6.22 13.05
C ARG A 30 3.91 7.33 12.05
N GLY A 31 4.91 7.15 11.18
CA GLY A 31 5.43 8.19 10.29
C GLY A 31 4.50 8.62 9.15
N PHE A 32 3.41 7.89 8.92
CA PHE A 32 2.43 8.19 7.88
C PHE A 32 1.03 8.38 8.48
N PRO A 33 0.18 9.23 7.86
CA PRO A 33 -1.14 9.54 8.40
C PRO A 33 -2.05 8.29 8.44
N LEU A 34 -3.01 8.32 9.37
CA LEU A 34 -4.10 7.36 9.37
C LEU A 34 -4.98 7.60 8.14
N VAL A 35 -5.66 6.55 7.68
CA VAL A 35 -6.67 6.66 6.63
C VAL A 35 -7.98 7.09 7.28
N PRO A 36 -8.58 8.26 6.94
CA PRO A 36 -9.71 8.84 7.68
C PRO A 36 -10.89 7.90 7.93
N ARG A 37 -11.27 7.07 6.95
CA ARG A 37 -12.37 6.10 7.10
C ARG A 37 -12.02 4.91 8.02
N TYR A 38 -10.74 4.63 8.21
CA TYR A 38 -10.23 3.45 8.92
C TYR A 38 -9.33 3.82 10.10
N GLU A 39 -9.41 5.06 10.61
CA GLU A 39 -8.61 5.50 11.75
C GLU A 39 -8.84 4.63 12.99
N HIS A 40 -10.10 4.22 13.21
CA HIS A 40 -10.50 3.32 14.29
C HIS A 40 -9.83 1.94 14.22
N LEU A 41 -9.39 1.50 13.04
CA LEU A 41 -8.62 0.27 12.83
C LEU A 41 -7.10 0.48 12.90
N GLY A 42 -6.66 1.72 13.11
CA GLY A 42 -5.25 2.10 13.16
C GLY A 42 -4.53 2.01 11.81
N ILE A 43 -5.26 2.00 10.70
CA ILE A 43 -4.71 1.83 9.35
C ILE A 43 -4.07 3.13 8.88
N ARG A 44 -2.84 3.02 8.37
CA ARG A 44 -2.02 4.10 7.83
C ARG A 44 -1.71 3.86 6.36
N ARG A 45 -1.48 4.95 5.62
CA ARG A 45 -1.15 4.91 4.19
C ARG A 45 0.21 5.55 3.93
N ARG A 46 1.14 4.76 3.38
CA ARG A 46 2.39 5.25 2.81
C ARG A 46 2.28 5.28 1.28
N PRO A 47 2.31 6.45 0.63
CA PRO A 47 2.50 6.54 -0.81
C PRO A 47 3.96 6.26 -1.18
N HIS A 48 4.18 5.57 -2.30
CA HIS A 48 5.49 5.37 -2.91
C HIS A 48 5.35 5.23 -4.43
N GLY A 49 5.78 6.24 -5.19
CA GLY A 49 5.56 6.29 -6.64
C GLY A 49 4.09 6.06 -7.00
N ASN A 50 3.85 5.11 -7.91
CA ASN A 50 2.51 4.69 -8.30
C ASN A 50 1.93 3.60 -7.38
N TYR A 51 2.36 3.49 -6.13
CA TYR A 51 1.85 2.50 -5.19
C TYR A 51 1.44 3.13 -3.86
N ALA A 52 0.52 2.46 -3.17
CA ALA A 52 0.11 2.76 -1.82
C ALA A 52 0.27 1.50 -0.95
N ILE A 53 1.05 1.64 0.11
CA ILE A 53 1.23 0.61 1.15
C ILE A 53 0.30 0.95 2.30
N PHE A 54 -0.67 0.07 2.55
CA PHE A 54 -1.57 0.13 3.70
C PHE A 54 -1.05 -0.78 4.79
N TYR A 55 -0.89 -0.22 5.98
CA TYR A 55 -0.33 -0.96 7.11
C TYR A 55 -0.95 -0.51 8.42
N ARG A 56 -0.77 -1.31 9.48
CA ARG A 56 -1.05 -0.89 10.85
C ARG A 56 0.04 -1.38 11.79
N ARG A 57 0.14 -0.74 12.94
CA ARG A 57 0.95 -1.23 14.06
C ARG A 57 0.11 -2.19 14.89
N ASP A 58 0.69 -3.33 15.23
CA ASP A 58 0.26 -4.23 16.29
C ASP A 58 1.24 -4.09 17.49
N ALA A 59 1.00 -4.80 18.60
CA ALA A 59 1.78 -4.65 19.83
C ALA A 59 3.30 -4.80 19.61
N LYS A 60 3.72 -5.73 18.73
CA LYS A 60 5.13 -6.09 18.50
C LYS A 60 5.59 -5.99 17.04
N ARG A 61 4.72 -5.60 16.11
CA ARG A 61 5.01 -5.70 14.67
C ARG A 61 4.24 -4.67 13.85
N ILE A 62 4.75 -4.43 12.64
CA ILE A 62 3.99 -3.82 11.55
C ILE A 62 3.31 -4.93 10.75
N ILE A 63 2.01 -4.75 10.49
CA ILE A 63 1.24 -5.60 9.60
C ILE A 63 0.98 -4.82 8.33
N VAL A 64 1.57 -5.27 7.22
CA VAL A 64 1.22 -4.79 5.88
C VAL A 64 -0.08 -5.46 5.47
N ILE A 65 -1.11 -4.67 5.24
CA ILE A 65 -2.45 -5.13 4.91
C ILE A 65 -2.56 -5.32 3.41
N HIS A 66 -2.20 -4.28 2.64
CA HIS A 66 -2.21 -4.31 1.18
C HIS A 66 -1.11 -3.42 0.60
N ILE A 67 -0.58 -3.83 -0.56
CA ILE A 67 0.21 -2.98 -1.45
C ILE A 67 -0.55 -2.91 -2.75
N LEU A 68 -0.97 -1.71 -3.13
CA LEU A 68 -1.80 -1.51 -4.31
C LEU A 68 -1.12 -0.55 -5.28
N HIS A 69 -1.35 -0.72 -6.59
CA HIS A 69 -0.88 0.22 -7.62
C HIS A 69 -1.90 1.37 -7.80
N GLY A 70 -1.48 2.60 -7.55
CA GLY A 70 -2.27 3.84 -7.50
C GLY A 70 -2.77 4.38 -8.83
N ALA A 71 -2.43 3.73 -9.95
CA ALA A 71 -3.13 3.96 -11.22
C ALA A 71 -4.57 3.39 -11.25
N ARG A 72 -5.05 2.76 -10.17
CA ARG A 72 -6.47 2.51 -9.96
C ARG A 72 -7.00 3.52 -8.96
N ASP A 73 -7.98 4.28 -9.42
CA ASP A 73 -8.71 5.27 -8.66
C ASP A 73 -9.38 4.59 -7.45
N TYR A 74 -8.70 4.65 -6.30
CA TYR A 74 -9.10 3.91 -5.10
C TYR A 74 -10.46 4.34 -4.58
N GLU A 75 -10.83 5.59 -4.80
CA GLU A 75 -12.14 6.10 -4.40
C GLU A 75 -13.24 5.46 -5.24
N ALA A 76 -13.09 5.33 -6.56
CA ALA A 76 -14.10 4.70 -7.41
C ALA A 76 -14.28 3.18 -7.17
N MET A 77 -13.22 2.46 -6.77
CA MET A 77 -13.33 1.02 -6.46
C MET A 77 -13.80 0.73 -5.03
N LEU A 78 -13.54 1.63 -4.07
CA LEU A 78 -13.94 1.44 -2.67
C LEU A 78 -15.23 2.21 -2.30
N PHE A 79 -15.57 3.24 -3.07
CA PHE A 79 -16.75 4.10 -2.94
C PHE A 79 -17.41 4.27 -4.33
N PRO A 80 -18.05 3.23 -4.88
CA PRO A 80 -18.89 3.42 -6.06
C PRO A 80 -19.99 4.43 -5.72
N VAL A 81 -20.15 5.44 -6.57
CA VAL A 81 -21.35 6.29 -6.56
C VAL A 81 -22.50 5.43 -7.06
N ASP A 82 -23.57 5.34 -6.27
CA ASP A 82 -24.85 4.77 -6.72
C ASP A 82 -25.41 5.56 -7.92
#